data_AF-A0A1C5WN56-F1
#
_entry.id   AF-A0A1C5WN56-F1
#
_cell.length_a   1.000
_cell.length_b   1.000
_cell.length_c   1.000
_cell.angle_alpha   90.00
_cell.angle_beta   90.00
_cell.angle_gamma   90.00
#
_symmetry.space_group_name_H-M   'P 1'
#
loop_
_entity.id
_entity.type
_entity.pdbx_description
1 polymer ?
#
loop_
_entity_poly.entity_id
_entity_poly.type
_entity_poly.pdbx_seq_one_letter_code
_entity_poly.pdbx_strand_id
1 'polypeptide(L)'
;MDKHIYDEKNGLGYTLYGDYYLPDMELPEDEEAHYGKYEVLRKTYLKEQGKPYYQMLMLQGKLNKHLNRVDRKAHEWMEILVAQIAEKQGVTEQFKA
;
A
#
# COMPACT_ATOMS: atom_id res chain seq x y z
N MET A 1 -2.23 -20.05 34.96
CA MET A 1 -1.27 -19.45 34.00
C MET A 1 -2.03 -18.42 33.20
N ASP A 2 -1.41 -17.28 32.92
CA ASP A 2 -2.04 -16.25 32.11
C ASP A 2 -2.11 -16.70 30.66
N LYS A 3 -3.25 -16.45 30.02
CA LYS A 3 -3.48 -16.86 28.63
C LYS A 3 -2.55 -16.13 27.65
N HIS A 4 -2.10 -14.94 28.02
CA HIS A 4 -1.24 -14.06 27.24
C HIS A 4 -0.15 -13.48 28.13
N ILE A 5 1.08 -13.42 27.62
CA ILE A 5 2.24 -12.79 28.28
C ILE A 5 2.99 -11.92 27.27
N TYR A 6 3.70 -10.89 27.76
CA TYR A 6 4.54 -10.02 26.93
C TYR A 6 5.99 -10.06 27.44
N ASP A 7 6.95 -10.26 26.55
CA ASP A 7 8.39 -10.22 26.89
C ASP A 7 9.01 -8.91 26.40
N GLU A 8 9.35 -8.02 27.35
CA GLU A 8 9.99 -6.74 27.05
C GLU A 8 11.38 -6.89 26.41
N LYS A 9 12.07 -8.03 26.57
CA LYS A 9 13.43 -8.22 26.05
C LYS A 9 13.46 -8.37 24.53
N ASN A 10 12.41 -8.97 23.94
CA ASN A 10 12.30 -9.17 22.49
C ASN A 10 11.11 -8.42 21.88
N GLY A 11 10.26 -7.82 22.70
CA GLY A 11 9.12 -7.00 22.28
C GLY A 11 7.94 -7.82 21.74
N LEU A 12 7.90 -9.14 22.00
CA LEU A 12 6.88 -10.04 21.49
C LEU A 12 5.84 -10.39 22.57
N GLY A 13 4.58 -10.42 22.14
CA GLY A 13 3.51 -11.10 22.86
C GLY A 13 3.60 -12.61 22.65
N TYR A 14 3.09 -13.38 23.60
CA TYR A 14 2.95 -14.82 23.48
C TYR A 14 1.59 -15.27 23.98
N THR A 15 0.98 -16.17 23.22
CA THR A 15 -0.30 -16.80 23.57
C THR A 15 -0.08 -18.27 23.96
N LEU A 16 -0.72 -18.70 25.05
CA LEU A 16 -0.65 -20.09 25.51
C LEU A 16 -1.47 -21.02 24.60
N TYR A 17 -0.78 -21.99 23.99
CA TYR A 17 -1.35 -23.08 23.21
C TYR A 17 -0.96 -24.43 23.81
N GLY A 18 -1.91 -25.07 24.49
CA GLY A 18 -1.66 -26.30 25.24
C GLY A 18 -0.68 -26.02 26.39
N ASP A 19 0.48 -26.67 26.36
CA ASP A 19 1.52 -26.55 27.38
C ASP A 19 2.65 -25.56 26.99
N TYR A 20 2.52 -24.87 25.86
CA TYR A 20 3.58 -24.02 25.31
C TYR A 20 3.08 -22.60 24.97
N TYR A 21 3.94 -21.61 25.20
CA TYR A 21 3.73 -20.25 24.73
C TYR A 21 4.27 -20.11 23.29
N LEU A 22 3.40 -19.69 22.37
CA LEU A 22 3.78 -19.37 20.99
C LEU A 22 3.83 -17.85 20.82
N PRO A 23 4.86 -17.31 20.14
CA PRO A 23 4.95 -15.88 19.90
C PRO A 23 3.82 -15.43 18.97
N ASP A 24 3.26 -14.27 19.27
CA ASP A 24 2.26 -13.61 18.45
C ASP A 24 2.96 -13.05 17.20
N MET A 25 2.94 -13.82 16.12
CA MET A 25 3.52 -13.43 14.84
C MET A 25 2.54 -12.55 14.07
N GLU A 26 2.55 -11.26 14.35
CA GLU A 26 1.78 -10.27 13.60
C GLU A 26 2.63 -9.62 12.51
N LEU A 27 2.03 -9.39 11.34
CA LEU A 27 2.64 -8.57 10.32
C LEU A 27 2.64 -7.10 10.77
N PRO A 28 3.65 -6.30 10.40
CA PRO A 28 3.59 -4.86 10.62
C PRO A 28 2.29 -4.31 10.02
N GLU A 29 1.62 -3.44 10.75
CA GLU A 29 0.49 -2.69 10.20
C GLU A 29 0.98 -1.90 8.98
N ASP A 30 0.42 -2.20 7.81
CA ASP A 30 0.58 -1.40 6.59
C ASP A 30 -0.47 -0.28 6.59
N GLU A 31 -0.30 0.70 5.72
CA GLU A 31 -1.34 1.71 5.49
C GLU A 31 -2.62 1.06 4.95
N GLU A 32 -3.78 1.67 5.22
CA GLU A 32 -5.05 1.23 4.63
C GLU A 32 -4.96 1.31 3.10
N ALA A 33 -5.43 0.26 2.43
CA ALA A 33 -5.44 0.22 0.98
C ALA A 33 -6.51 1.18 0.43
N HIS A 34 -6.12 2.08 -0.47
CA HIS A 34 -7.07 2.84 -1.28
C HIS A 34 -7.27 2.17 -2.64
N TYR A 35 -8.53 1.91 -3.00
CA TYR A 35 -8.88 1.29 -4.28
C TYR A 35 -8.94 2.33 -5.40
N GLY A 36 -7.77 2.68 -5.94
CA GLY A 36 -7.61 3.58 -7.07
C GLY A 36 -7.31 2.86 -8.40
N LYS A 37 -7.55 3.53 -9.53
CA LYS A 37 -7.26 2.96 -10.87
C LYS A 37 -5.78 2.62 -11.04
N TYR A 38 -4.88 3.51 -10.61
CA TYR A 38 -3.45 3.36 -10.84
C TYR A 38 -2.80 2.44 -9.80
N GLU A 39 -3.40 2.27 -8.62
CA GLU A 39 -3.07 1.18 -7.69
C GLU A 39 -3.20 -0.18 -8.38
N VAL A 40 -4.38 -0.47 -8.96
CA VAL A 40 -4.67 -1.76 -9.59
C VAL A 40 -3.67 -2.03 -10.71
N LEU A 41 -3.44 -1.04 -11.57
CA LEU A 41 -2.47 -1.15 -12.66
C LEU A 41 -1.05 -1.43 -12.14
N ARG A 42 -0.62 -0.71 -11.10
CA ARG A 42 0.71 -0.91 -10.51
C ARG A 42 0.83 -2.29 -9.87
N LYS A 43 -0.19 -2.74 -9.16
CA LYS A 43 -0.22 -4.04 -8.50
C LYS A 43 -0.17 -5.19 -9.50
N THR A 44 -0.93 -5.12 -10.59
CA THR A 44 -0.89 -6.11 -11.67
C THR A 44 0.49 -6.16 -12.30
N TYR A 45 1.06 -5.00 -12.65
CA TYR A 45 2.43 -4.94 -13.17
C TYR A 45 3.46 -5.56 -12.21
N LEU A 46 3.36 -5.26 -10.91
CA LEU A 46 4.26 -5.82 -9.90
C LEU A 46 4.11 -7.34 -9.77
N LYS A 47 2.91 -7.90 -9.94
CA LYS A 47 2.69 -9.35 -9.90
C LYS A 47 3.24 -10.06 -11.14
N GLU A 48 3.06 -9.47 -12.31
CA GLU A 48 3.42 -10.09 -13.60
C GLU A 48 4.89 -9.91 -13.95
N GLN A 49 5.42 -8.71 -13.74
CA GLN A 49 6.75 -8.31 -14.22
C GLN A 49 7.73 -8.01 -13.08
N GLY A 50 7.21 -7.62 -11.91
CA GLY A 50 8.01 -7.16 -10.75
C GLY A 50 7.99 -8.10 -9.55
N LYS A 51 7.81 -9.41 -9.75
CA LYS A 51 7.47 -10.36 -8.68
C LYS A 51 8.42 -10.32 -7.47
N PRO A 52 9.76 -10.25 -7.62
CA PRO A 52 10.66 -10.14 -6.46
C PRO A 52 10.41 -8.87 -5.63
N TYR A 53 10.16 -7.74 -6.30
CA TYR A 53 9.88 -6.47 -5.63
C TYR A 53 8.50 -6.47 -4.95
N TYR A 54 7.49 -7.08 -5.58
CA TYR A 54 6.18 -7.31 -4.97
C TYR A 54 6.29 -8.11 -3.67
N GLN A 55 7.03 -9.22 -3.70
CA GLN A 55 7.24 -10.08 -2.54
C GLN A 55 7.99 -9.34 -1.43
N MET A 56 9.02 -8.56 -1.78
CA MET A 56 9.74 -7.75 -0.81
C MET A 56 8.80 -6.75 -0.10
N LEU A 57 7.96 -6.02 -0.85
CA LEU A 57 7.00 -5.07 -0.26
C LEU A 57 5.96 -5.75 0.63
N MET A 58 5.46 -6.92 0.22
CA MET A 58 4.53 -7.74 1.00
C MET A 58 5.15 -8.17 2.33
N LEU A 59 6.37 -8.73 2.30
CA LEU A 59 7.07 -9.21 3.50
C LEU A 59 7.43 -8.08 4.45
N GLN A 60 7.63 -6.87 3.93
CA GLN A 60 7.93 -5.68 4.74
C GLN A 60 6.68 -4.98 5.29
N GLY A 61 5.46 -5.40 4.93
CA GLY A 61 4.24 -4.67 5.29
C GLY A 61 4.20 -3.26 4.71
N LYS A 62 4.70 -3.07 3.47
CA LYS A 62 4.81 -1.76 2.80
C LYS A 62 4.13 -1.71 1.45
N LEU A 63 3.33 -2.72 1.11
CA LEU A 63 2.72 -2.82 -0.21
C LEU A 63 1.68 -1.72 -0.39
N ASN A 64 0.76 -1.55 0.55
CA ASN A 64 -0.32 -0.59 0.44
C ASN A 64 0.23 0.84 0.45
N LYS A 65 1.17 1.15 1.35
CA LYS A 65 1.90 2.43 1.35
C LYS A 65 2.51 2.76 -0.02
N HIS A 66 3.18 1.80 -0.65
CA HIS A 66 3.78 2.01 -1.98
C HIS A 66 2.73 2.26 -3.06
N LEU A 67 1.67 1.45 -3.06
CA LEU A 67 0.58 1.53 -4.03
C LEU A 67 -0.20 2.85 -3.90
N ASN A 68 -0.57 3.26 -2.68
CA ASN A 68 -1.24 4.53 -2.39
C ASN A 68 -0.41 5.73 -2.87
N ARG A 69 0.92 5.69 -2.66
CA ARG A 69 1.82 6.74 -3.15
C ARG A 69 1.85 6.80 -4.68
N VAL A 70 1.89 5.65 -5.35
CA VAL A 70 1.88 5.59 -6.82
C VAL A 70 0.56 6.12 -7.36
N ASP A 71 -0.56 5.73 -6.74
CA ASP A 71 -1.89 6.15 -7.18
C ASP A 71 -2.09 7.66 -7.06
N ARG A 72 -1.71 8.24 -5.92
CA ARG A 72 -1.75 9.70 -5.70
C ARG A 72 -0.92 10.46 -6.72
N LYS A 73 0.34 10.03 -6.92
CA LYS A 73 1.23 10.67 -7.90
C LYS A 73 0.67 10.57 -9.31
N ALA A 74 0.06 9.44 -9.69
CA ALA A 74 -0.52 9.29 -11.01
C ALA A 74 -1.70 10.25 -11.23
N HIS A 75 -2.55 10.46 -10.22
CA HIS A 75 -3.62 11.46 -10.27
C HIS A 75 -3.07 12.89 -10.37
N GLU A 76 -2.10 13.27 -9.54
CA GLU A 76 -1.45 14.59 -9.58
C GLU A 76 -0.86 14.88 -10.98
N TRP A 77 -0.18 13.90 -11.58
CA TRP A 77 0.39 14.05 -12.92
C TRP A 77 -0.68 14.13 -14.00
N MET A 78 -1.76 13.37 -13.85
CA MET A 78 -2.89 13.42 -14.79
C MET A 78 -3.52 14.82 -14.80
N GLU A 79 -3.76 15.42 -13.63
CA GLU A 79 -4.31 16.79 -13.53
C GLU A 79 -3.42 17.83 -14.21
N ILE A 80 -2.10 17.78 -13.95
CA ILE A 80 -1.13 18.69 -14.58
C ILE A 80 -1.14 18.52 -16.11
N LEU A 81 -1.12 17.27 -16.60
CA LEU A 81 -1.09 17.00 -18.03
C LEU A 81 -2.38 17.46 -18.73
N VAL A 82 -3.54 17.24 -18.11
CA VAL A 82 -4.83 17.70 -18.65
C VAL A 82 -4.85 19.23 -18.73
N ALA A 83 -4.39 19.93 -17.70
CA ALA A 83 -4.32 21.39 -17.70
C ALA A 83 -3.40 21.92 -18.82
N GLN A 84 -2.20 21.34 -18.98
CA GLN A 84 -1.26 21.74 -20.03
C GLN A 84 -1.79 21.47 -21.44
N ILE A 85 -2.51 20.35 -21.64
CA ILE A 85 -3.13 20.04 -22.93
C ILE A 85 -4.26 21.01 -23.23
N ALA A 86 -5.11 21.32 -22.25
CA ALA A 86 -6.20 22.28 -22.40
C ALA A 86 -5.69 23.69 -22.76
N GLU A 87 -4.63 24.14 -22.08
CA GLU A 87 -3.97 25.42 -22.39
C GLU A 87 -3.44 25.44 -23.83
N LYS A 88 -2.72 24.40 -24.25
CA LYS A 88 -2.17 24.29 -25.60
C LYS A 88 -3.24 24.22 -26.69
N GLN A 89 -4.39 23.62 -26.41
CA GLN A 89 -5.49 23.48 -27.35
C GLN A 89 -6.44 24.70 -27.34
N GLY A 90 -6.21 25.70 -26.48
CA GLY A 90 -7.08 26.87 -26.37
C GLY A 90 -8.48 26.54 -25.84
N VAL A 91 -8.62 25.41 -25.13
CA VAL A 91 -9.89 24.99 -24.54
C VAL A 91 -10.16 25.88 -23.32
N THR A 92 -10.92 26.95 -23.53
CA THR A 92 -11.47 27.76 -22.46
C THR A 92 -12.66 27.04 -21.81
N GLU A 93 -12.94 27.31 -20.53
CA GLU A 93 -14.11 26.79 -19.77
C GLU A 93 -15.46 26.99 -20.51
N GLN A 94 -15.51 27.84 -21.55
CA GLN A 94 -16.67 28.02 -22.42
C GLN A 94 -17.00 26.80 -23.31
N PHE A 95 -16.07 25.86 -23.47
CA PHE A 95 -16.28 24.63 -24.27
C PHE A 95 -16.73 23.41 -23.43
N LYS A 96 -16.82 23.54 -22.10
CA LYS A 96 -17.49 22.55 -21.25
C LYS A 96 -19.01 22.82 -21.30
N ALA A 97 -19.67 22.39 -22.37
CA ALA A 97 -21.13 22.26 -22.44
C ALA A 97 -21.58 20.87 -21.99
#